data_AF-A0A645HH93-F1
#
_entry.id   AF-A0A645HH93-F1
#
_cell.length_a   1.000
_cell.length_b   1.000
_cell.length_c   1.000
_cell.angle_alpha   90.00
_cell.angle_beta   90.00
_cell.angle_gamma   90.00
#
_symmetry.space_group_name_H-M   'P 1'
#
loop_
_entity.id
_entity.type
_entity.pdbx_description
1 polymer ?
#
loop_
_entity_poly.entity_id
_entity_poly.type
_entity_poly.pdbx_seq_one_letter_code
_entity_poly.pdbx_strand_id
1 'polypeptide(L)'
;MKNLVFDKDTGEIVTAKQIPVFDAKKLQEEERFDGYYAIITSELDKSDEEVIEIYRGLWRIEECFKVTKSDLKSRPVYVSRHDHINAHFLICFISLMIVRLLALRLGNQYSISCIVESLNKVTCVPLEENWYAFHYTNEITEAIKASLGIDFGYKYLSLGDIKKIIGSTKKS
;
A
#
# COMPACT_ATOMS: atom_id res chain seq x y z
N MET A 1 -25.68 27.27 8.20
CA MET A 1 -25.88 28.58 7.52
C MET A 1 -27.17 28.57 6.73
N LYS A 2 -27.92 29.67 6.73
CA LYS A 2 -29.10 29.88 5.86
C LYS A 2 -28.77 30.83 4.72
N ASN A 3 -29.49 30.72 3.60
CA ASN A 3 -29.41 31.61 2.43
C ASN A 3 -28.14 31.50 1.56
N LEU A 4 -27.60 30.29 1.39
CA LEU A 4 -26.53 30.03 0.43
C LEU A 4 -27.13 29.82 -0.96
N VAL A 5 -26.73 30.67 -1.92
CA VAL A 5 -27.07 30.51 -3.34
C VAL A 5 -25.84 29.97 -4.05
N PHE A 6 -25.97 28.78 -4.61
CA PHE A 6 -24.88 28.11 -5.34
C PHE A 6 -25.05 28.34 -6.85
N ASP A 7 -23.93 28.59 -7.52
CA ASP A 7 -23.87 28.54 -8.98
C ASP A 7 -24.05 27.08 -9.43
N LYS A 8 -24.94 26.85 -10.41
CA LYS A 8 -25.30 25.49 -10.85
C LYS A 8 -24.18 24.81 -11.65
N ASP A 9 -23.24 25.58 -12.21
CA ASP A 9 -22.19 25.04 -13.07
C ASP A 9 -20.85 24.93 -12.34
N THR A 10 -20.56 25.80 -11.36
CA THR A 10 -19.26 25.82 -10.65
C THR A 10 -19.33 25.36 -9.20
N GLY A 11 -20.52 25.29 -8.59
CA GLY A 11 -20.69 24.97 -7.18
C GLY A 11 -20.14 26.04 -6.23
N GLU A 12 -19.70 27.19 -6.75
CA GLU A 12 -19.22 28.31 -5.95
C GLU A 12 -20.39 29.06 -5.30
N ILE A 13 -20.13 29.66 -4.13
CA ILE A 13 -21.12 30.45 -3.39
C ILE A 13 -21.22 31.82 -4.05
N VAL A 14 -22.32 32.07 -4.77
CA VAL A 14 -22.58 33.36 -5.40
C VAL A 14 -22.91 34.36 -4.30
N THR A 15 -22.00 35.32 -4.06
CA THR A 15 -22.16 36.38 -3.04
C THR A 15 -23.18 37.44 -3.46
N ALA A 16 -24.33 37.04 -4.01
CA ALA A 16 -25.37 37.95 -4.45
C ALA A 16 -26.40 38.21 -3.33
N LYS A 17 -26.35 39.42 -2.78
CA LYS A 17 -27.44 40.12 -2.05
C LYS A 17 -27.98 39.56 -0.73
N GLN A 18 -27.50 38.44 -0.18
CA GLN A 18 -27.97 37.96 1.13
C GLN A 18 -26.80 37.76 2.10
N ILE A 19 -26.96 38.31 3.31
CA ILE A 19 -26.00 38.15 4.41
C ILE A 19 -26.18 36.72 4.94
N PRO A 20 -25.13 35.87 4.95
CA PRO A 20 -25.22 34.54 5.53
C PRO A 20 -25.50 34.67 7.02
N VAL A 21 -26.66 34.17 7.46
CA VAL A 21 -27.06 34.19 8.87
C VAL A 21 -26.69 32.85 9.52
N PHE A 22 -26.07 32.94 10.68
CA PHE A 22 -25.76 31.81 11.52
C PHE A 22 -27.05 31.10 11.95
N ASP A 23 -27.10 29.79 11.75
CA ASP A 23 -28.29 28.98 12.04
C ASP A 23 -28.08 28.20 13.33
N ALA A 24 -28.35 28.83 14.46
CA ALA A 24 -28.16 28.25 15.78
C ALA A 24 -28.97 26.95 15.99
N LYS A 25 -30.11 26.80 15.31
CA LYS A 25 -30.93 25.58 15.39
C LYS A 25 -30.25 24.39 14.72
N LYS A 26 -29.61 24.60 13.56
CA LYS A 26 -28.85 23.55 12.88
C LYS A 26 -27.63 23.13 13.69
N LEU A 27 -26.92 24.07 14.31
CA LEU A 27 -25.80 23.75 15.20
C LEU A 27 -26.26 22.86 16.37
N GLN A 28 -27.36 23.24 17.02
CA GLN A 28 -27.88 22.47 18.16
C GLN A 28 -28.39 21.08 17.75
N GLU A 29 -28.85 20.90 16.51
CA GLU A 29 -29.16 19.58 15.95
C GLU A 29 -27.89 18.77 15.66
N GLU A 30 -26.85 19.38 15.09
CA GLU A 30 -25.56 18.75 14.82
C GLU A 30 -24.83 18.34 16.12
N GLU A 31 -24.85 19.19 17.16
CA GLU A 31 -24.28 18.92 18.50
C GLU A 31 -24.88 17.66 19.16
N ARG A 32 -26.12 17.27 18.82
CA ARG A 32 -26.73 16.04 19.34
C ARG A 32 -26.08 14.77 18.77
N PHE A 33 -25.40 14.90 17.63
CA PHE A 33 -24.74 13.80 16.93
C PHE A 33 -23.22 13.87 17.07
N ASP A 34 -22.68 14.85 17.80
CA ASP A 34 -21.26 14.93 18.09
C ASP A 34 -20.79 13.68 18.87
N GLY A 35 -19.75 13.04 18.34
CA GLY A 35 -19.19 11.80 18.89
C GLY A 35 -19.79 10.51 18.30
N TYR A 36 -20.83 10.60 17.47
CA TYR A 36 -21.35 9.44 16.72
C TYR A 36 -20.65 9.31 15.37
N TYR A 37 -20.30 8.07 15.02
CA TYR A 37 -19.73 7.73 13.72
C TYR A 37 -20.76 6.96 12.89
N ALA A 38 -21.28 7.59 11.83
CA ALA A 38 -22.30 6.98 10.96
C ALA A 38 -21.65 6.42 9.69
N ILE A 39 -21.88 5.14 9.41
CA ILE A 39 -21.49 4.49 8.14
C ILE A 39 -22.75 4.39 7.27
N ILE A 40 -22.72 5.00 6.10
CA ILE A 40 -23.79 4.91 5.11
C ILE A 40 -23.33 3.93 4.03
N THR A 41 -24.10 2.87 3.79
CA THR A 41 -23.76 1.83 2.82
C THR A 41 -24.97 1.46 1.96
N SER A 42 -24.72 1.08 0.71
CA SER A 42 -25.73 0.47 -0.19
C SER A 42 -25.89 -1.04 0.03
N GLU A 43 -25.02 -1.63 0.83
CA GLU A 43 -25.00 -3.06 1.10
C GLU A 43 -26.08 -3.41 2.15
N LEU A 44 -27.29 -3.74 1.68
CA LEU A 44 -28.44 -4.05 2.53
C LEU A 44 -28.44 -5.49 3.06
N ASP A 45 -27.68 -6.39 2.43
CA ASP A 45 -27.68 -7.83 2.71
C ASP A 45 -26.55 -8.26 3.68
N LYS A 46 -25.75 -7.32 4.19
CA LYS A 46 -24.61 -7.58 5.08
C LYS A 46 -24.96 -7.27 6.53
N SER A 47 -24.36 -8.00 7.47
CA SER A 47 -24.50 -7.68 8.88
C SER A 47 -23.76 -6.39 9.24
N ASP A 48 -24.15 -5.76 10.35
CA ASP A 48 -23.49 -4.56 10.86
C ASP A 48 -21.99 -4.81 11.10
N GLU A 49 -21.62 -6.00 11.62
CA GLU A 49 -20.23 -6.38 11.82
C GLU A 49 -19.45 -6.49 10.51
N GLU A 50 -20.05 -7.07 9.46
CA GLU A 50 -19.43 -7.17 8.14
C GLU A 50 -19.22 -5.79 7.51
N VAL A 51 -20.18 -4.88 7.65
CA VAL A 51 -20.06 -3.49 7.16
C VAL A 51 -18.91 -2.78 7.89
N ILE A 52 -18.80 -2.93 9.21
CA ILE A 52 -17.71 -2.37 10.00
C ILE A 52 -16.36 -2.94 9.56
N GLU A 53 -16.27 -4.24 9.29
CA GLU A 53 -15.02 -4.88 8.89
C GLU A 53 -14.58 -4.46 7.48
N ILE A 54 -15.52 -4.33 6.54
CA ILE A 54 -15.25 -3.74 5.22
C ILE A 54 -14.75 -2.30 5.37
N TYR A 55 -15.40 -1.51 6.24
CA TYR A 55 -15.00 -0.13 6.50
C TYR A 55 -13.57 -0.06 7.06
N ARG A 56 -13.22 -0.91 8.03
CA ARG A 56 -11.85 -1.04 8.56
C ARG A 56 -10.84 -1.42 7.48
N GLY A 57 -11.27 -2.23 6.50
CA GLY A 57 -10.47 -2.60 5.34
C GLY A 57 -9.97 -1.40 4.51
N LEU A 58 -10.63 -0.23 4.56
CA LEU A 58 -10.17 0.97 3.84
C LEU A 58 -8.80 1.46 4.30
N TRP A 59 -8.41 1.21 5.55
CA TRP A 59 -7.08 1.57 6.05
C TRP A 59 -5.95 0.95 5.20
N ARG A 60 -6.20 -0.19 4.56
CA ARG A 60 -5.25 -0.83 3.63
C ARG A 60 -4.86 0.07 2.46
N ILE A 61 -5.76 0.97 2.04
CA ILE A 61 -5.49 1.95 0.98
C ILE A 61 -4.50 3.00 1.50
N GLU A 62 -4.70 3.50 2.71
CA GLU A 62 -3.79 4.46 3.35
C GLU A 62 -2.39 3.85 3.55
N GLU A 63 -2.33 2.59 3.99
CA GLU A 63 -1.08 1.83 4.11
C GLU A 63 -0.35 1.72 2.76
N CYS A 64 -1.06 1.38 1.68
CA CYS A 64 -0.50 1.34 0.33
C CYS A 64 0.08 2.71 -0.07
N PHE A 65 -0.62 3.81 0.19
CA PHE A 65 -0.11 5.15 -0.09
C PHE A 65 1.12 5.49 0.75
N LYS A 66 1.16 5.07 2.00
CA LYS A 66 2.31 5.26 2.89
C LYS A 66 3.53 4.54 2.33
N VAL A 67 3.44 3.23 2.10
CA VAL A 67 4.51 2.37 1.54
C VAL A 67 5.03 2.91 0.20
N THR A 68 4.11 3.29 -0.68
CA THR A 68 4.46 3.78 -2.02
C THR A 68 5.29 5.07 -1.93
N LYS A 69 5.01 5.93 -0.95
CA LYS A 69 5.74 7.18 -0.73
C LYS A 69 7.06 6.95 0.01
N SER A 70 7.09 6.10 1.04
CA SER A 70 8.26 5.83 1.88
C SER A 70 9.21 4.81 1.25
N ASP A 71 8.80 3.56 1.23
CA ASP A 71 9.64 2.41 0.93
C ASP A 71 9.98 2.35 -0.56
N LEU A 72 9.02 2.67 -1.42
CA LEU A 72 9.17 2.62 -2.87
C LEU A 72 9.55 3.97 -3.49
N LYS A 73 9.62 5.04 -2.69
CA LYS A 73 10.05 6.40 -3.10
C LYS A 73 9.37 6.91 -4.38
N SER A 74 8.07 6.67 -4.54
CA SER A 74 7.28 7.08 -5.72
C SER A 74 7.27 8.59 -5.99
N ARG A 75 7.60 9.43 -4.99
CA ARG A 75 7.77 10.86 -5.16
C ARG A 75 9.04 11.11 -5.98
N PRO A 76 8.94 11.55 -7.25
CA PRO A 76 10.11 11.72 -8.09
C PRO A 76 10.88 12.95 -7.61
N VAL A 77 11.99 12.74 -6.91
CA VAL A 77 12.84 13.84 -6.43
C VAL A 77 13.83 14.30 -7.52
N TYR A 78 14.18 13.41 -8.45
CA TYR A 78 15.31 13.62 -9.38
C TYR A 78 14.95 13.49 -10.87
N VAL A 79 13.67 13.32 -11.21
CA VAL A 79 13.21 13.24 -12.61
C VAL A 79 12.19 14.34 -12.91
N SER A 80 12.39 15.06 -14.01
CA SER A 80 11.55 16.21 -14.42
C SER A 80 10.79 15.99 -15.72
N ARG A 81 11.25 15.05 -16.56
CA ARG A 81 10.60 14.71 -17.83
C ARG A 81 9.35 13.86 -17.57
N HIS A 82 8.24 14.19 -18.24
CA HIS A 82 6.93 13.57 -17.97
C HIS A 82 6.92 12.05 -18.15
N ASP A 83 7.57 11.56 -19.20
CA ASP A 83 7.78 10.14 -19.46
C ASP A 83 8.65 9.43 -18.41
N HIS A 84 9.70 10.09 -17.90
CA HIS A 84 10.51 9.54 -16.80
C HIS A 84 9.70 9.45 -15.50
N ILE A 85 8.87 10.46 -15.23
CA ILE A 85 7.95 10.45 -14.08
C ILE A 85 6.96 9.29 -14.19
N ASN A 86 6.36 9.10 -15.37
CA ASN A 86 5.42 8.01 -15.62
C ASN A 86 6.09 6.64 -15.48
N ALA A 87 7.31 6.48 -16.02
CA ALA A 87 8.06 5.24 -15.89
C ALA A 87 8.42 4.93 -14.43
N HIS A 88 8.89 5.92 -13.66
CA HIS A 88 9.20 5.76 -12.22
C HIS A 88 7.96 5.35 -11.44
N PHE A 89 6.84 6.05 -11.65
CA PHE A 89 5.58 5.74 -10.98
C PHE A 89 5.09 4.33 -11.31
N LEU A 90 5.17 3.92 -12.58
CA LEU A 90 4.80 2.58 -13.02
C LEU A 90 5.65 1.51 -12.32
N ILE A 91 6.97 1.69 -12.25
CA ILE A 91 7.87 0.76 -11.57
C ILE A 91 7.49 0.65 -10.09
N CYS A 92 7.29 1.78 -9.40
CA CYS A 92 6.84 1.78 -8.00
C CYS A 92 5.50 1.06 -7.82
N PHE A 93 4.55 1.25 -8.74
CA PHE A 93 3.26 0.58 -8.69
C PHE A 93 3.39 -0.95 -8.85
N ILE A 94 4.19 -1.41 -9.82
CA ILE A 94 4.46 -2.84 -10.02
C ILE A 94 5.16 -3.43 -8.79
N SER A 95 6.15 -2.73 -8.22
CA SER A 95 6.82 -3.15 -6.98
C SER A 95 5.83 -3.27 -5.83
N LEU A 96 4.92 -2.32 -5.66
CA LEU A 96 3.87 -2.38 -4.63
C LEU A 96 3.00 -3.62 -4.81
N MET A 97 2.56 -3.91 -6.04
CA MET A 97 1.74 -5.08 -6.34
C MET A 97 2.46 -6.38 -5.97
N ILE A 98 3.74 -6.51 -6.35
CA ILE A 98 4.54 -7.70 -6.04
C ILE A 98 4.65 -7.89 -4.52
N VAL A 99 4.98 -6.83 -3.77
CA VAL A 99 5.15 -6.95 -2.32
C VAL A 99 3.79 -7.18 -1.63
N ARG A 100 2.69 -6.64 -2.14
CA ARG A 100 1.35 -6.92 -1.61
C ARG A 100 0.96 -8.37 -1.82
N LEU A 101 1.26 -8.94 -2.99
CA LEU A 101 1.04 -10.35 -3.26
C LEU A 101 1.88 -11.23 -2.34
N LEU A 102 3.14 -10.84 -2.09
CA LEU A 102 4.01 -11.52 -1.14
C LEU A 102 3.43 -11.47 0.29
N ALA A 103 2.99 -10.30 0.75
CA ALA A 103 2.35 -10.15 2.06
C ALA A 103 1.10 -11.04 2.20
N LEU A 104 0.26 -11.12 1.15
CA LEU A 104 -0.89 -12.03 1.12
C LEU A 104 -0.48 -13.51 1.21
N ARG A 105 0.58 -13.92 0.50
CA ARG A 105 1.15 -15.28 0.55
C ARG A 105 1.74 -15.63 1.92
N LEU A 106 2.18 -14.63 2.68
CA LEU A 106 2.65 -14.77 4.06
C LEU A 106 1.51 -14.65 5.09
N GLY A 107 0.24 -14.58 4.65
CA GLY A 107 -0.92 -14.47 5.53
C GLY A 107 -1.11 -13.10 6.19
N ASN A 108 -0.53 -12.03 5.62
CA ASN A 108 -0.49 -10.68 6.18
C ASN A 108 0.07 -10.60 7.63
N GLN A 109 0.94 -11.54 8.01
CA GLN A 109 1.56 -11.57 9.34
C GLN A 109 2.61 -10.47 9.52
N TYR A 110 3.19 -9.98 8.42
CA TYR A 110 4.25 -8.97 8.42
C TYR A 110 3.81 -7.72 7.67
N SER A 111 4.20 -6.55 8.18
CA SER A 111 4.01 -5.30 7.45
C SER A 111 4.84 -5.28 6.17
N ILE A 112 4.37 -4.56 5.15
CA ILE A 112 5.12 -4.42 3.88
C ILE A 112 6.51 -3.84 4.13
N SER A 113 6.64 -2.82 4.98
CA SER A 113 7.94 -2.19 5.25
C SER A 113 8.93 -3.19 5.86
N CYS A 114 8.50 -4.08 6.77
CA CYS A 114 9.36 -5.13 7.32
C CYS A 114 9.79 -6.15 6.26
N ILE A 115 8.89 -6.53 5.35
CA ILE A 115 9.21 -7.43 4.22
C ILE A 115 10.26 -6.79 3.32
N VAL A 116 10.06 -5.53 2.93
CA VAL A 116 11.00 -4.77 2.08
C VAL A 116 12.35 -4.62 2.78
N GLU A 117 12.37 -4.25 4.06
CA GLU A 117 13.61 -4.08 4.83
C GLU A 117 14.39 -5.41 4.96
N SER A 118 13.69 -6.51 5.22
CA SER A 118 14.28 -7.84 5.30
C SER A 118 14.88 -8.26 3.95
N LEU A 119 14.14 -8.11 2.86
CA LEU A 119 14.63 -8.44 1.52
C LEU A 119 15.81 -7.56 1.08
N ASN A 120 15.81 -6.27 1.43
CA ASN A 120 16.94 -5.38 1.15
C ASN A 120 18.23 -5.77 1.89
N LYS A 121 18.12 -6.51 3.01
CA LYS A 121 19.27 -7.02 3.77
C LYS A 121 19.80 -8.35 3.21
N VAL A 122 19.04 -9.03 2.35
CA VAL A 122 19.52 -10.22 1.65
C VAL A 122 20.62 -9.81 0.67
N THR A 123 21.87 -10.00 1.09
CA THR A 123 23.05 -9.67 0.29
C THR A 123 23.66 -10.91 -0.31
N CYS A 124 24.15 -10.77 -1.54
CA CYS A 124 24.85 -11.80 -2.29
C CYS A 124 26.25 -11.30 -2.63
N VAL A 125 27.27 -11.98 -2.15
CA VAL A 125 28.67 -11.59 -2.34
C VAL A 125 29.37 -12.64 -3.21
N PRO A 126 30.04 -12.26 -4.31
CA PRO A 126 30.87 -13.19 -5.06
C PRO A 126 32.11 -13.55 -4.24
N LEU A 127 32.43 -14.85 -4.15
CA LEU A 127 33.67 -15.30 -3.51
C LEU A 127 34.77 -15.49 -4.55
N GLU A 128 34.66 -16.51 -5.40
CA GLU A 128 35.63 -16.87 -6.44
C GLU A 128 34.90 -17.43 -7.67
N GLU A 129 35.33 -17.04 -8.88
CA GLU A 129 34.88 -17.45 -10.23
C GLU A 129 33.36 -17.64 -10.43
N ASN A 130 32.77 -18.66 -9.82
CA ASN A 130 31.38 -19.10 -9.99
C ASN A 130 30.59 -19.23 -8.67
N TRP A 131 31.18 -18.90 -7.52
CA TRP A 131 30.57 -19.08 -6.21
C TRP A 131 30.05 -17.77 -5.62
N TYR A 132 28.84 -17.86 -5.06
CA TYR A 132 28.11 -16.74 -4.46
C TYR A 132 27.69 -17.13 -3.05
N ALA A 133 27.97 -16.27 -2.07
CA ALA A 133 27.46 -16.43 -0.72
C ALA A 133 26.26 -15.53 -0.46
N PHE A 134 25.18 -16.12 0.04
CA PHE A 134 24.04 -15.38 0.56
C PHE A 134 24.17 -15.28 2.08
N HIS A 135 24.13 -14.05 2.59
CA HIS A 135 24.28 -13.79 4.02
C HIS A 135 23.18 -12.85 4.51
N TYR A 136 22.04 -13.44 4.89
CA TYR A 136 21.05 -12.83 5.79
C TYR A 136 19.87 -13.80 5.96
N THR A 137 19.56 -14.17 7.21
CA THR A 137 18.40 -15.00 7.53
C THR A 137 17.70 -14.41 8.75
N ASN A 138 16.38 -14.23 8.65
CA ASN A 138 15.49 -13.86 9.74
C ASN A 138 14.17 -14.62 9.62
N GLU A 139 13.24 -14.35 10.53
CA GLU A 139 11.90 -14.97 10.52
C GLU A 139 11.13 -14.75 9.21
N ILE A 140 11.30 -13.60 8.56
CA ILE A 140 10.61 -13.26 7.31
C ILE A 140 11.20 -14.07 6.15
N THR A 141 12.53 -14.18 6.04
CA THR A 141 13.15 -14.98 4.98
C THR A 141 12.83 -16.47 5.13
N GLU A 142 12.72 -16.97 6.36
CA GLU A 142 12.28 -18.35 6.62
C GLU A 142 10.79 -18.54 6.27
N ALA A 143 9.93 -17.57 6.57
CA ALA A 143 8.53 -17.59 6.15
C ALA A 143 8.40 -17.58 4.61
N ILE A 144 9.23 -16.78 3.93
CA ILE A 144 9.29 -16.75 2.46
C ILE A 144 9.77 -18.10 1.91
N LYS A 145 10.80 -18.70 2.51
CA LYS A 145 11.27 -20.04 2.15
C LYS A 145 10.17 -21.10 2.30
N ALA A 146 9.43 -21.07 3.40
CA ALA A 146 8.32 -21.99 3.62
C ALA A 146 7.17 -21.80 2.62
N SER A 147 6.86 -20.54 2.25
CA SER A 147 5.74 -20.21 1.36
C SER A 147 6.05 -20.36 -0.13
N LEU A 148 7.27 -19.98 -0.56
CA LEU A 148 7.66 -19.92 -1.97
C LEU A 148 8.74 -20.94 -2.36
N GLY A 149 9.33 -21.66 -1.40
CA GLY A 149 10.45 -22.57 -1.65
C GLY A 149 11.76 -21.87 -2.00
N ILE A 150 11.84 -20.54 -1.82
CA ILE A 150 13.04 -19.75 -2.09
C ILE A 150 13.85 -19.65 -0.80
N ASP A 151 14.96 -20.38 -0.76
CA ASP A 151 15.85 -20.39 0.40
C ASP A 151 16.97 -19.36 0.24
N PHE A 152 16.98 -18.35 1.11
CA PHE A 152 18.01 -17.30 1.18
C PHE A 152 19.16 -17.64 2.13
N GLY A 153 19.08 -18.76 2.85
CA GLY A 153 20.09 -19.23 3.81
C GLY A 153 21.23 -20.04 3.19
N TYR A 154 21.26 -20.22 1.86
CA TYR A 154 22.34 -20.94 1.19
C TYR A 154 23.67 -20.20 1.34
N LYS A 155 24.58 -20.77 2.15
CA LYS A 155 25.91 -20.20 2.37
C LYS A 155 26.73 -20.07 1.08
N TYR A 156 26.60 -21.01 0.14
CA TYR A 156 27.35 -21.00 -1.12
C TYR A 156 26.51 -21.61 -2.25
N LEU A 157 26.31 -20.86 -3.33
CA LEU A 157 25.65 -21.33 -4.55
C LEU A 157 26.56 -21.10 -5.75
N SER A 158 26.57 -22.07 -6.68
CA SER A 158 27.20 -21.86 -7.98
C SER A 158 26.28 -21.08 -8.92
N LEU A 159 26.82 -20.44 -9.97
CA LEU A 159 26.00 -19.88 -11.06
C LEU A 159 25.03 -20.91 -11.67
N GLY A 160 25.44 -22.18 -11.73
CA GLY A 160 24.60 -23.26 -12.24
C GLY A 160 23.37 -23.49 -11.36
N ASP A 161 23.55 -23.44 -10.04
CA ASP A 161 22.45 -23.64 -9.09
C ASP A 161 21.49 -22.45 -9.07
N ILE A 162 22.02 -21.22 -9.12
CA ILE A 162 21.20 -20.01 -9.25
C ILE A 162 20.35 -20.08 -10.53
N LYS A 163 20.95 -20.48 -11.67
CA LYS A 163 20.22 -20.66 -12.93
C LYS A 163 19.16 -21.75 -12.86
N LYS A 164 19.40 -22.85 -12.13
CA LYS A 164 18.39 -23.90 -11.91
C LYS A 164 17.22 -23.39 -11.07
N ILE A 165 17.49 -22.63 -10.00
CA ILE A 165 16.46 -22.02 -9.15
C ILE A 165 15.61 -21.04 -9.98
N ILE A 166 16.23 -20.19 -10.81
CA ILE A 166 15.48 -19.29 -11.71
C ILE A 166 14.75 -20.08 -12.81
N GLY A 167 15.30 -21.21 -13.25
CA GLY A 167 14.67 -22.06 -14.26
C GLY A 167 13.45 -22.80 -13.75
N SER A 168 13.41 -23.18 -12.47
CA SER A 168 12.27 -23.88 -11.87
C SER A 168 11.05 -22.98 -11.74
N THR A 169 11.24 -21.67 -11.51
CA THR A 169 10.12 -20.70 -11.42
C THR A 169 9.39 -20.47 -12.74
N LYS A 170 9.97 -20.82 -13.89
CA LYS A 170 9.33 -20.72 -15.22
C LYS A 170 8.37 -21.88 -15.53
N LYS A 171 8.39 -22.95 -14.73
CA LYS A 171 7.64 -24.18 -15.01
C LYS A 171 6.37 -24.33 -14.16
N SER A 172 6.09 -23.36 -13.28
CA SER A 172 4.85 -23.25 -12.49
C SER A 172 3.95 -22.18 -13.07
#